data_AF-A0A7X5R447-F1
#
_entry.id   AF-A0A7X5R447-F1
#
_cell.length_a   1.000
_cell.length_b   1.000
_cell.length_c   1.000
_cell.angle_alpha   90.00
_cell.angle_beta   90.00
_cell.angle_gamma   90.00
#
_symmetry.space_group_name_H-M   'P 1'
#
loop_
_entity.id
_entity.type
_entity.pdbx_description
1 polymer ?
#
loop_
_entity_poly.entity_id
_entity_poly.type
_entity_poly.pdbx_seq_one_letter_code
_entity_poly.pdbx_strand_id
1 'polypeptide(L)'
;MSFLNRRRQQANDRASASGRDASSEHAIDLSPGQDLFPGHVFDALGVDPVPFGEPIGGAVRVVEKRLANGLVTLMTSGASRLPTDSGERVELAVEVIDGQQGAARVALAIVCDDIATNRRVPPVNTPWRNPQPFLDGTRISAIMATSSRWGVAFDEVRSADGQLCGHVRTLRLLTDAEATFAAQNGWELLVDAAGSVDALLDVSREDTVAGRTVAADTPVIITKLHAEHPPRWVTFTGTMLESVTGLESDAYMDESANHEIWSTNEFVARFPQVARFTRDAQPGQTALFTDNSGSYTIEEH
;
A
#
# COMPACT_ATOMS: atom_id res chain seq x y z
N MET A 1 -34.26 31.38 60.75
CA MET A 1 -34.86 30.22 60.04
C MET A 1 -33.75 29.25 59.64
N SER A 2 -33.88 27.99 60.07
CA SER A 2 -32.84 26.96 60.08
C SER A 2 -32.30 26.56 58.69
N PHE A 3 -30.99 26.31 58.61
CA PHE A 3 -30.25 25.74 57.47
C PHE A 3 -30.85 24.42 56.94
N LEU A 4 -31.69 23.74 57.72
CA LEU A 4 -32.41 22.52 57.33
C LEU A 4 -33.62 22.76 56.41
N ASN A 5 -34.21 23.97 56.38
CA ASN A 5 -35.32 24.27 55.47
C ASN A 5 -34.85 24.62 54.04
N ARG A 6 -33.59 25.08 53.88
CA ARG A 6 -33.03 25.44 52.57
C ARG A 6 -32.61 24.22 51.74
N ARG A 7 -32.26 23.09 52.39
CA ARG A 7 -31.97 21.81 51.71
C ARG A 7 -33.22 21.05 51.25
N ARG A 8 -34.37 21.22 51.91
CA ARG A 8 -35.64 20.57 51.49
C ARG A 8 -36.26 21.23 50.26
N GLN A 9 -36.11 22.56 50.11
CA GLN A 9 -36.57 23.27 48.90
C GLN A 9 -35.74 22.86 47.66
N GLN A 10 -34.40 22.78 47.80
CA GLN A 10 -33.51 22.33 46.71
C GLN A 10 -33.66 20.85 46.34
N ALA A 11 -34.16 19.99 47.24
CA ALA A 11 -34.45 18.59 46.93
C ALA A 11 -35.76 18.42 46.15
N ASN A 12 -36.78 19.24 46.43
CA ASN A 12 -38.06 19.21 45.72
C ASN A 12 -37.98 19.84 44.31
N ASP A 13 -37.13 20.85 44.10
CA ASP A 13 -36.87 21.42 42.78
C ASP A 13 -36.04 20.48 41.89
N ARG A 14 -35.21 19.60 42.49
CA ARG A 14 -34.47 18.55 41.76
C ARG A 14 -35.31 17.34 41.40
N ALA A 15 -36.32 16.99 42.19
CA ALA A 15 -37.23 15.87 41.92
C ALA A 15 -38.34 16.21 40.91
N SER A 16 -38.66 17.50 40.73
CA SER A 16 -39.66 17.97 39.75
C SER A 16 -39.07 18.29 38.36
N ALA A 17 -37.74 18.37 38.24
CA ALA A 17 -37.03 18.52 36.97
C ALA A 17 -36.58 17.20 36.33
N SER A 18 -36.67 16.05 37.04
CA SER A 18 -36.24 14.74 36.56
C SER A 18 -37.39 13.86 36.00
N GLY A 19 -38.53 14.48 35.67
CA GLY A 19 -39.75 13.80 35.23
C GLY A 19 -40.21 14.17 33.82
N ARG A 20 -39.28 14.37 32.87
CA ARG A 20 -39.58 14.50 31.44
C ARG A 20 -38.69 13.56 30.64
N ASP A 21 -39.31 12.56 30.05
CA ASP A 21 -38.86 11.70 28.93
C ASP A 21 -37.34 11.49 28.78
N ALA A 22 -36.83 10.46 29.44
CA ALA A 22 -35.57 9.80 29.07
C ALA A 22 -35.81 8.70 28.01
N SER A 23 -36.67 8.98 27.03
CA SER A 23 -36.82 8.21 25.80
C SER A 23 -36.66 9.16 24.62
N SER A 24 -35.48 9.77 24.55
CA SER A 24 -34.91 10.26 23.29
C SER A 24 -33.41 10.01 23.37
N GLU A 25 -33.04 8.74 23.15
CA GLU A 25 -31.74 8.44 22.58
C GLU A 25 -31.52 9.45 21.46
N HIS A 26 -30.39 10.16 21.50
CA HIS A 26 -29.90 10.90 20.35
C HIS A 26 -29.56 9.88 19.26
N ALA A 27 -30.59 9.33 18.62
CA ALA A 27 -30.50 8.85 17.27
C ALA A 27 -30.12 10.09 16.46
N ILE A 28 -28.84 10.18 16.12
CA ILE A 28 -28.39 11.07 15.07
C ILE A 28 -29.25 10.68 13.87
N ASP A 29 -30.16 11.56 13.46
CA ASP A 29 -31.02 11.35 12.31
C ASP A 29 -30.12 11.39 11.06
N LEU A 30 -29.51 10.24 10.77
CA LEU A 30 -28.66 10.03 9.64
C LEU A 30 -29.55 10.06 8.40
N SER A 31 -29.19 10.91 7.44
CA SER A 31 -30.00 11.10 6.24
C SER A 31 -30.27 9.74 5.57
N PRO A 32 -31.46 9.49 4.99
CA PRO A 32 -31.77 8.21 4.35
C PRO A 32 -30.65 7.77 3.40
N GLY A 33 -30.01 6.63 3.70
CA GLY A 33 -28.86 6.10 2.96
C GLY A 33 -27.48 6.32 3.60
N GLN A 34 -27.36 7.08 4.70
CA GLN A 34 -26.09 7.27 5.43
C GLN A 34 -25.67 6.07 6.29
N ASP A 35 -26.60 5.15 6.59
CA ASP A 35 -26.35 3.91 7.34
C ASP A 35 -26.01 2.71 6.45
N LEU A 36 -26.13 2.83 5.12
CA LEU A 36 -25.89 1.70 4.22
C LEU A 36 -24.43 1.24 4.27
N PHE A 37 -23.48 2.17 4.30
CA PHE A 37 -22.06 1.85 4.36
C PHE A 37 -21.64 1.31 5.72
N PRO A 38 -21.91 1.99 6.86
CA PRO A 38 -21.65 1.41 8.18
C PRO A 38 -22.32 0.05 8.38
N GLY A 39 -23.60 -0.10 8.00
CA GLY A 39 -24.31 -1.38 8.10
C GLY A 39 -23.62 -2.47 7.27
N HIS A 40 -23.29 -2.19 6.01
CA HIS A 40 -22.56 -3.13 5.15
C HIS A 40 -21.20 -3.52 5.73
N VAL A 41 -20.42 -2.54 6.21
CA VAL A 41 -19.11 -2.80 6.85
C VAL A 41 -19.27 -3.65 8.11
N PHE A 42 -20.33 -3.45 8.88
CA PHE A 42 -20.59 -4.22 10.10
C PHE A 42 -21.04 -5.65 9.81
N ASP A 43 -21.89 -5.85 8.81
CA ASP A 43 -22.47 -7.15 8.50
C ASP A 43 -21.60 -8.01 7.56
N ALA A 44 -20.77 -7.36 6.73
CA ALA A 44 -19.91 -8.01 5.76
C ALA A 44 -19.06 -9.12 6.41
N LEU A 45 -18.90 -10.25 5.72
CA LEU A 45 -18.16 -11.44 6.18
C LEU A 45 -18.81 -12.22 7.35
N GLY A 46 -19.92 -11.75 7.93
CA GLY A 46 -20.63 -12.48 9.00
C GLY A 46 -19.83 -12.63 10.30
N VAL A 47 -18.90 -11.72 10.55
CA VAL A 47 -18.06 -11.68 11.76
C VAL A 47 -18.22 -10.33 12.45
N ASP A 48 -18.32 -10.36 13.77
CA ASP A 48 -18.45 -9.17 14.60
C ASP A 48 -17.24 -8.22 14.40
N PRO A 49 -17.49 -6.95 14.04
CA PRO A 49 -16.43 -5.97 13.87
C PRO A 49 -15.93 -5.45 15.23
N VAL A 50 -14.62 -5.26 15.35
CA VAL A 50 -13.99 -4.64 16.52
C VAL A 50 -13.35 -3.31 16.09
N PRO A 51 -13.64 -2.17 16.74
CA PRO A 51 -12.94 -0.93 16.45
C PRO A 51 -11.42 -1.09 16.59
N PHE A 52 -10.66 -0.65 15.59
CA PHE A 52 -9.21 -0.82 15.54
C PHE A 52 -8.47 0.52 15.62
N GLY A 53 -7.85 0.77 16.78
CA GLY A 53 -7.07 1.97 17.04
C GLY A 53 -7.87 3.27 16.92
N GLU A 54 -7.16 4.37 16.75
CA GLU A 54 -7.76 5.71 16.60
C GLU A 54 -8.39 5.90 15.19
N PRO A 55 -9.20 6.94 14.95
CA PRO A 55 -9.59 7.32 13.60
C PRO A 55 -8.40 7.54 12.67
N ILE A 56 -8.60 7.27 11.38
CA ILE A 56 -7.74 7.76 10.31
C ILE A 56 -8.31 9.11 9.89
N GLY A 57 -7.67 10.22 10.27
CA GLY A 57 -8.05 11.57 9.81
C GLY A 57 -9.52 11.98 10.05
N GLY A 58 -9.76 12.94 10.93
CA GLY A 58 -11.11 13.44 11.18
C GLY A 58 -12.04 12.35 11.75
N ALA A 59 -13.00 11.87 10.94
CA ALA A 59 -14.10 11.00 11.39
C ALA A 59 -14.07 9.56 10.82
N VAL A 60 -13.08 9.19 9.99
CA VAL A 60 -13.03 7.83 9.42
C VAL A 60 -12.54 6.84 10.49
N ARG A 61 -13.39 5.90 10.86
CA ARG A 61 -13.05 4.83 11.81
C ARG A 61 -12.50 3.63 11.03
N VAL A 62 -11.73 2.80 11.72
CA VAL A 62 -11.29 1.50 11.20
C VAL A 62 -11.89 0.42 12.07
N VAL A 63 -12.42 -0.62 11.44
CA VAL A 63 -12.89 -1.83 12.12
C VAL A 63 -12.08 -3.02 11.65
N GLU A 64 -11.85 -3.95 12.55
CA GLU A 64 -11.15 -5.21 12.35
C GLU A 64 -12.16 -6.35 12.36
N LYS A 65 -12.03 -7.27 11.41
CA LYS A 65 -12.75 -8.55 11.38
C LYS A 65 -11.73 -9.69 11.33
N ARG A 66 -11.75 -10.54 12.35
CA ARG A 66 -10.87 -11.71 12.47
C ARG A 66 -11.58 -12.95 11.94
N LEU A 67 -11.08 -13.51 10.85
CA LEU A 67 -11.62 -14.71 10.25
C LEU A 67 -11.04 -15.96 10.94
N ALA A 68 -11.81 -17.05 10.95
CA ALA A 68 -11.43 -18.29 11.64
C ALA A 68 -10.15 -18.94 11.08
N ASN A 69 -9.73 -18.59 9.86
CA ASN A 69 -8.51 -19.06 9.22
C ASN A 69 -7.26 -18.24 9.58
N GLY A 70 -7.36 -17.29 10.52
CA GLY A 70 -6.24 -16.44 10.95
C GLY A 70 -6.00 -15.22 10.06
N LEU A 71 -6.83 -15.00 9.03
CA LEU A 71 -6.81 -13.77 8.26
C LEU A 71 -7.54 -12.66 9.00
N VAL A 72 -7.04 -11.44 8.82
CA VAL A 72 -7.63 -10.24 9.39
C VAL A 72 -7.98 -9.27 8.27
N THR A 73 -9.23 -8.83 8.25
CA THR A 73 -9.71 -7.80 7.33
C THR A 73 -9.94 -6.51 8.09
N LEU A 74 -9.21 -5.45 7.75
CA LEU A 74 -9.46 -4.11 8.24
C LEU A 74 -10.33 -3.37 7.22
N MET A 75 -11.38 -2.70 7.68
CA MET A 75 -12.29 -1.93 6.83
C MET A 75 -12.44 -0.52 7.38
N THR A 76 -12.52 0.47 6.49
CA THR A 76 -12.94 1.81 6.90
C THR A 76 -14.44 1.85 7.15
N SER A 77 -14.85 2.69 8.09
CA SER A 77 -16.22 3.10 8.31
C SER A 77 -16.26 4.62 8.34
N GLY A 78 -16.64 5.21 7.21
CA GLY A 78 -16.74 6.65 7.01
C GLY A 78 -15.91 7.18 5.84
N ALA A 79 -15.08 6.38 5.18
CA ALA A 79 -14.35 6.83 3.98
C ALA A 79 -15.32 7.20 2.86
N SER A 80 -16.49 6.56 2.82
CA SER A 80 -17.59 6.85 1.90
C SER A 80 -18.17 8.27 2.04
N ARG A 81 -17.84 8.98 3.12
CA ARG A 81 -18.24 10.36 3.39
C ARG A 81 -17.20 11.38 2.91
N LEU A 82 -16.01 10.94 2.53
CA LEU A 82 -15.01 11.82 1.93
C LEU A 82 -15.51 12.29 0.57
N PRO A 83 -15.35 13.59 0.25
CA PRO A 83 -15.89 14.13 -0.98
C PRO A 83 -15.08 13.66 -2.19
N THR A 84 -15.76 13.19 -3.23
CA THR A 84 -15.16 12.85 -4.53
C THR A 84 -15.80 13.67 -5.64
N ASP A 85 -15.02 14.01 -6.68
CA ASP A 85 -15.52 14.79 -7.82
C ASP A 85 -16.41 13.96 -8.73
N SER A 86 -16.21 12.63 -8.76
CA SER A 86 -17.09 11.68 -9.44
C SER A 86 -18.45 11.50 -8.76
N GLY A 87 -18.57 11.85 -7.47
CA GLY A 87 -19.71 11.50 -6.62
C GLY A 87 -19.75 10.03 -6.19
N GLU A 88 -18.84 9.19 -6.68
CA GLU A 88 -18.69 7.81 -6.21
C GLU A 88 -18.31 7.77 -4.73
N ARG A 89 -18.90 6.83 -4.00
CA ARG A 89 -18.67 6.60 -2.57
C ARG A 89 -18.04 5.24 -2.38
N VAL A 90 -16.95 5.20 -1.62
CA VAL A 90 -16.20 3.97 -1.36
C VAL A 90 -15.87 3.81 0.11
N GLU A 91 -15.98 2.58 0.62
CA GLU A 91 -15.19 2.15 1.76
C GLU A 91 -13.99 1.35 1.26
N LEU A 92 -12.97 1.27 2.10
CA LEU A 92 -11.71 0.60 1.78
C LEU A 92 -11.57 -0.62 2.69
N ALA A 93 -11.03 -1.70 2.15
CA ALA A 93 -10.70 -2.90 2.91
C ALA A 93 -9.25 -3.30 2.65
N VAL A 94 -8.60 -3.90 3.65
CA VAL A 94 -7.28 -4.51 3.50
C VAL A 94 -7.30 -5.86 4.22
N GLU A 95 -6.81 -6.88 3.53
CA GLU A 95 -6.60 -8.22 4.10
C GLU A 95 -5.12 -8.39 4.44
N VAL A 96 -4.83 -8.87 5.65
CA VAL A 96 -3.46 -9.19 6.11
C VAL A 96 -3.51 -10.45 6.98
N ILE A 97 -2.34 -11.04 7.26
CA ILE A 97 -2.22 -12.07 8.30
C ILE A 97 -2.28 -11.42 9.70
N ASP A 98 -2.68 -12.20 10.72
CA ASP A 98 -2.72 -11.72 12.10
C ASP A 98 -1.34 -11.22 12.58
N GLY A 99 -1.32 -10.12 13.32
CA GLY A 99 -0.12 -9.41 13.75
C GLY A 99 0.34 -8.29 12.80
N GLN A 100 -0.21 -8.20 11.58
CA GLN A 100 0.16 -7.20 10.58
C GLN A 100 -0.88 -6.09 10.38
N GLN A 101 -1.83 -5.93 11.30
CA GLN A 101 -2.90 -4.93 11.23
C GLN A 101 -2.37 -3.48 11.11
N GLY A 102 -1.19 -3.20 11.65
CA GLY A 102 -0.53 -1.89 11.51
C GLY A 102 -0.25 -1.53 10.06
N ALA A 103 0.20 -2.50 9.25
CA ALA A 103 0.46 -2.32 7.82
C ALA A 103 -0.83 -1.98 7.05
N ALA A 104 -1.90 -2.73 7.33
CA ALA A 104 -3.21 -2.48 6.76
C ALA A 104 -3.73 -1.07 7.10
N ARG A 105 -3.57 -0.64 8.36
CA ARG A 105 -3.97 0.70 8.80
C ARG A 105 -3.22 1.81 8.07
N VAL A 106 -1.91 1.66 7.87
CA VAL A 106 -1.10 2.64 7.11
C VAL A 106 -1.58 2.74 5.66
N ALA A 107 -1.83 1.61 5.00
CA ALA A 107 -2.35 1.60 3.62
C ALA A 107 -3.73 2.29 3.52
N LEU A 108 -4.64 2.00 4.47
CA LEU A 108 -5.92 2.70 4.57
C LEU A 108 -5.75 4.21 4.74
N ALA A 109 -4.80 4.63 5.58
CA ALA A 109 -4.54 6.04 5.83
C ALA A 109 -4.03 6.77 4.59
N ILE A 110 -3.05 6.18 3.89
CA ILE A 110 -2.51 6.72 2.64
C ILE A 110 -3.63 6.94 1.61
N VAL A 111 -4.50 5.95 1.41
CA VAL A 111 -5.57 6.05 0.41
C VAL A 111 -6.68 6.99 0.87
N CYS A 112 -7.03 7.03 2.16
CA CYS A 112 -7.98 8.02 2.68
C CYS A 112 -7.46 9.45 2.50
N ASP A 113 -6.18 9.70 2.78
CA ASP A 113 -5.56 11.02 2.57
C ASP A 113 -5.54 11.40 1.09
N ASP A 114 -5.28 10.44 0.19
CA ASP A 114 -5.38 10.65 -1.27
C ASP A 114 -6.80 10.99 -1.70
N ILE A 115 -7.83 10.29 -1.22
CA ILE A 115 -9.24 10.61 -1.50
C ILE A 115 -9.55 12.02 -1.00
N ALA A 116 -9.17 12.35 0.23
CA ALA A 116 -9.46 13.65 0.84
C ALA A 116 -8.75 14.81 0.10
N THR A 117 -7.50 14.59 -0.32
CA THR A 117 -6.66 15.61 -0.96
C THR A 117 -7.00 15.79 -2.43
N ASN A 118 -7.09 14.68 -3.17
CA ASN A 118 -7.25 14.67 -4.62
C ASN A 118 -8.70 14.46 -5.07
N ARG A 119 -9.64 14.30 -4.12
CA ARG A 119 -11.09 14.19 -4.37
C ARG A 119 -11.44 13.13 -5.40
N ARG A 120 -10.71 12.02 -5.39
CA ARG A 120 -10.86 10.92 -6.37
C ARG A 120 -10.99 9.59 -5.66
N VAL A 121 -11.68 8.65 -6.29
CA VAL A 121 -11.68 7.26 -5.85
C VAL A 121 -10.40 6.55 -6.30
N PRO A 122 -9.94 5.52 -5.55
CA PRO A 122 -8.88 4.65 -6.01
C PRO A 122 -9.19 4.01 -7.37
N PRO A 123 -8.33 4.17 -8.40
CA PRO A 123 -8.49 3.45 -9.64
C PRO A 123 -8.26 1.95 -9.41
N VAL A 124 -9.16 1.13 -9.93
CA VAL A 124 -9.06 -0.32 -9.82
C VAL A 124 -8.01 -0.85 -10.79
N ASN A 125 -7.19 -1.79 -10.34
CA ASN A 125 -6.13 -2.46 -11.10
C ASN A 125 -5.00 -1.54 -11.60
N THR A 126 -4.86 -0.35 -11.03
CA THR A 126 -3.75 0.55 -11.28
C THR A 126 -2.92 0.72 -10.01
N PRO A 127 -1.71 0.15 -9.94
CA PRO A 127 -0.86 0.30 -8.76
C PRO A 127 -0.42 1.76 -8.56
N TRP A 128 -0.54 2.24 -7.33
CA TRP A 128 0.17 3.41 -6.86
C TRP A 128 1.47 2.99 -6.24
N ARG A 129 2.57 3.52 -6.77
CA ARG A 129 3.93 3.16 -6.39
C ARG A 129 4.59 4.34 -5.70
N ASN A 130 5.32 4.04 -4.64
CA ASN A 130 6.27 4.95 -4.02
C ASN A 130 7.70 4.48 -4.29
N PRO A 131 8.67 5.42 -4.41
CA PRO A 131 10.08 5.06 -4.54
C PRO A 131 10.61 4.27 -3.32
N GLN A 132 10.02 4.52 -2.15
CA GLN A 132 10.40 3.89 -0.89
C GLN A 132 9.22 3.07 -0.33
N PRO A 133 9.50 1.99 0.42
CA PRO A 133 8.47 1.24 1.13
C PRO A 133 7.60 2.13 2.02
N PHE A 134 6.30 1.86 2.07
CA PHE A 134 5.37 2.55 2.97
C PHE A 134 5.54 2.15 4.44
N LEU A 135 6.19 1.01 4.66
CA LEU A 135 6.36 0.39 5.98
C LEU A 135 7.84 0.07 6.18
N ASP A 136 8.41 0.62 7.23
CA ASP A 136 9.79 0.38 7.62
C ASP A 136 10.06 -1.11 7.76
N GLY A 137 11.18 -1.56 7.18
CA GLY A 137 11.60 -2.96 7.24
C GLY A 137 10.82 -3.93 6.34
N THR A 138 9.98 -3.42 5.43
CA THR A 138 9.29 -4.23 4.42
C THR A 138 9.72 -3.84 3.00
N ARG A 139 9.32 -4.64 2.02
CA ARG A 139 9.43 -4.31 0.58
C ARG A 139 8.15 -3.74 -0.01
N ILE A 140 7.12 -3.50 0.81
CA ILE A 140 5.83 -3.01 0.35
C ILE A 140 5.95 -1.53 0.00
N SER A 141 6.04 -1.24 -1.29
CA SER A 141 6.16 0.12 -1.83
C SER A 141 5.01 0.48 -2.77
N ALA A 142 4.03 -0.41 -2.94
CA ALA A 142 2.88 -0.15 -3.81
C ALA A 142 1.54 -0.57 -3.19
N ILE A 143 0.48 0.16 -3.53
CA ILE A 143 -0.91 -0.14 -3.17
C ILE A 143 -1.73 -0.22 -4.45
N MET A 144 -2.56 -1.23 -4.59
CA MET A 144 -3.49 -1.37 -5.72
C MET A 144 -4.90 -1.70 -5.24
N ALA A 145 -5.92 -1.01 -5.73
CA ALA A 145 -7.31 -1.38 -5.46
C ALA A 145 -7.77 -2.49 -6.40
N THR A 146 -8.49 -3.48 -5.86
CA THR A 146 -9.00 -4.67 -6.55
C THR A 146 -10.42 -4.99 -6.08
N SER A 147 -11.11 -5.89 -6.79
CA SER A 147 -12.25 -6.63 -6.23
C SER A 147 -11.78 -7.55 -5.11
N SER A 148 -12.64 -7.82 -4.14
CA SER A 148 -12.30 -8.76 -3.08
C SER A 148 -12.41 -10.21 -3.56
N ARG A 149 -11.73 -11.11 -2.85
CA ARG A 149 -11.93 -12.56 -2.95
C ARG A 149 -13.34 -13.01 -2.51
N TRP A 150 -14.06 -12.13 -1.80
CA TRP A 150 -15.39 -12.39 -1.23
C TRP A 150 -16.51 -12.11 -2.24
N GLY A 151 -16.15 -11.51 -3.37
CA GLY A 151 -17.05 -11.27 -4.50
C GLY A 151 -18.02 -10.12 -4.28
N VAL A 152 -19.00 -10.04 -5.19
CA VAL A 152 -19.91 -8.90 -5.35
C VAL A 152 -20.68 -8.56 -4.08
N ALA A 153 -21.08 -9.56 -3.28
CA ALA A 153 -21.83 -9.33 -2.04
C ALA A 153 -21.01 -8.58 -0.98
N PHE A 154 -19.68 -8.63 -1.05
CA PHE A 154 -18.79 -7.82 -0.23
C PHE A 154 -18.42 -6.49 -0.91
N ASP A 155 -18.16 -6.53 -2.22
CA ASP A 155 -17.62 -5.39 -2.98
C ASP A 155 -18.66 -4.30 -3.27
N GLU A 156 -19.95 -4.62 -3.25
CA GLU A 156 -21.01 -3.69 -3.60
C GLU A 156 -21.90 -3.37 -2.39
N VAL A 157 -22.04 -2.08 -2.12
CA VAL A 157 -22.99 -1.59 -1.11
C VAL A 157 -24.29 -1.28 -1.83
N ARG A 158 -25.35 -2.02 -1.50
CA ARG A 158 -26.67 -1.88 -2.12
C ARG A 158 -27.71 -1.47 -1.09
N SER A 159 -28.71 -0.71 -1.52
CA SER A 159 -29.89 -0.41 -0.72
C SER A 159 -30.83 -1.62 -0.63
N ALA A 160 -31.84 -1.55 0.22
CA ALA A 160 -32.80 -2.65 0.45
C ALA A 160 -33.60 -3.05 -0.81
N ASP A 161 -33.77 -2.14 -1.78
CA ASP A 161 -34.39 -2.37 -3.09
C ASP A 161 -33.38 -2.86 -4.15
N GLY A 162 -32.12 -3.07 -3.76
CA GLY A 162 -31.05 -3.60 -4.61
C GLY A 162 -30.30 -2.57 -5.44
N GLN A 163 -30.58 -1.27 -5.33
CA GLN A 163 -29.83 -0.24 -6.06
C GLN A 163 -28.38 -0.14 -5.58
N LEU A 164 -27.43 -0.03 -6.50
CA LEU A 164 -26.02 0.14 -6.19
C LEU A 164 -25.78 1.54 -5.62
N CYS A 165 -25.32 1.60 -4.38
CA CYS A 165 -25.08 2.83 -3.62
C CYS A 165 -23.60 3.23 -3.56
N GLY A 166 -22.70 2.27 -3.82
CA GLY A 166 -21.26 2.45 -3.97
C GLY A 166 -20.52 1.14 -3.70
N HIS A 167 -19.24 1.22 -3.32
CA HIS A 167 -18.38 0.03 -3.31
C HIS A 167 -17.52 -0.10 -2.05
N VAL A 168 -17.10 -1.32 -1.76
CA VAL A 168 -15.92 -1.61 -0.96
C VAL A 168 -14.77 -1.91 -1.93
N ARG A 169 -13.65 -1.19 -1.82
CA ARG A 169 -12.44 -1.43 -2.62
C ARG A 169 -11.40 -2.13 -1.76
N THR A 170 -10.96 -3.32 -2.18
CA THR A 170 -9.92 -4.05 -1.45
C THR A 170 -8.55 -3.60 -1.93
N LEU A 171 -7.77 -3.01 -1.03
CA LEU A 171 -6.40 -2.60 -1.29
C LEU A 171 -5.44 -3.78 -1.11
N ARG A 172 -4.54 -3.94 -2.07
CA ARG A 172 -3.47 -4.92 -2.09
C ARG A 172 -2.16 -4.22 -1.87
N LEU A 173 -1.42 -4.66 -0.85
CA LEU A 173 -0.09 -4.19 -0.52
C LEU A 173 0.88 -5.01 -1.34
N LEU A 174 1.62 -4.36 -2.23
CA LEU A 174 2.51 -4.99 -3.21
C LEU A 174 3.94 -4.52 -3.03
N THR A 175 4.89 -5.39 -3.36
CA THR A 175 6.25 -4.94 -3.64
C THR A 175 6.33 -4.25 -5.00
N ASP A 176 7.45 -3.58 -5.25
CA ASP A 176 7.65 -2.90 -6.53
C ASP A 176 7.66 -3.87 -7.73
N ALA A 177 8.24 -5.06 -7.56
CA ALA A 177 8.26 -6.13 -8.56
C ALA A 177 6.84 -6.59 -8.90
N GLU A 178 6.04 -6.85 -7.87
CA GLU A 178 4.65 -7.29 -8.01
C GLU A 178 3.77 -6.19 -8.63
N ALA A 179 3.95 -4.94 -8.22
CA ALA A 179 3.24 -3.80 -8.81
C ALA A 179 3.59 -3.61 -10.28
N THR A 180 4.86 -3.74 -10.65
CA THR A 180 5.31 -3.69 -12.05
C THR A 180 4.70 -4.84 -12.85
N PHE A 181 4.70 -6.05 -12.29
CA PHE A 181 4.09 -7.21 -12.93
C PHE A 181 2.58 -7.02 -13.13
N ALA A 182 1.86 -6.58 -12.09
CA ALA A 182 0.42 -6.33 -12.15
C ALA A 182 0.05 -5.22 -13.14
N ALA A 183 0.86 -4.15 -13.22
CA ALA A 183 0.63 -3.08 -14.20
C ALA A 183 0.76 -3.57 -15.65
N GLN A 184 1.59 -4.57 -15.91
CA GLN A 184 1.84 -5.11 -17.25
C GLN A 184 0.88 -6.25 -17.63
N ASN A 185 0.59 -7.13 -16.66
CA ASN A 185 -0.09 -8.40 -16.90
C ASN A 185 -1.50 -8.45 -16.27
N GLY A 186 -1.83 -7.52 -15.37
CA GLY A 186 -3.06 -7.52 -14.60
C GLY A 186 -2.96 -8.28 -13.29
N TRP A 187 -3.96 -8.04 -12.43
CA TRP A 187 -4.04 -8.64 -11.09
C TRP A 187 -4.16 -10.16 -11.11
N GLU A 188 -5.01 -10.73 -11.96
CA GLU A 188 -5.25 -12.18 -11.97
C GLU A 188 -3.98 -12.96 -12.33
N LEU A 189 -3.20 -12.48 -13.30
CA LEU A 189 -1.92 -13.11 -13.64
C LEU A 189 -0.88 -12.98 -12.51
N LEU A 190 -0.94 -11.91 -11.71
CA LEU A 190 -0.09 -11.80 -10.51
C LEU A 190 -0.50 -12.84 -9.47
N VAL A 191 -1.80 -13.02 -9.23
CA VAL A 191 -2.32 -14.03 -8.29
C VAL A 191 -1.91 -15.44 -8.72
N ASP A 192 -2.04 -15.76 -10.01
CA ASP A 192 -1.61 -17.04 -10.57
C ASP A 192 -0.09 -17.24 -10.40
N ALA A 193 0.71 -16.21 -10.66
CA ALA A 193 2.17 -16.27 -10.50
C ALA A 193 2.60 -16.43 -9.03
N ALA A 194 1.88 -15.78 -8.11
CA ALA A 194 2.08 -15.94 -6.66
C ALA A 194 1.53 -17.28 -6.12
N GLY A 195 0.75 -18.01 -6.93
CA GLY A 195 0.09 -19.27 -6.58
C GLY A 195 -1.24 -19.11 -5.84
N SER A 196 -1.43 -18.02 -5.10
CA SER A 196 -2.72 -17.62 -4.53
C SER A 196 -2.69 -16.18 -4.02
N VAL A 197 -3.88 -15.62 -3.73
CA VAL A 197 -3.96 -14.30 -3.06
C VAL A 197 -3.36 -14.36 -1.64
N ASP A 198 -3.36 -15.53 -0.98
CA ASP A 198 -2.81 -15.68 0.38
C ASP A 198 -1.30 -15.44 0.42
N ALA A 199 -0.59 -15.80 -0.65
CA ALA A 199 0.85 -15.51 -0.78
C ALA A 199 1.16 -14.00 -0.82
N LEU A 200 0.16 -13.17 -1.11
CA LEU A 200 0.29 -11.70 -1.19
C LEU A 200 -0.17 -10.98 0.09
N LEU A 201 -0.64 -11.70 1.11
CA LEU A 201 -1.17 -11.07 2.33
C LEU A 201 -0.11 -10.82 3.41
N ASP A 202 1.00 -11.56 3.37
CA ASP A 202 2.13 -11.34 4.27
C ASP A 202 2.95 -10.13 3.80
N VAL A 203 2.92 -9.04 4.56
CA VAL A 203 3.64 -7.80 4.23
C VAL A 203 5.15 -7.90 4.48
N SER A 204 5.62 -8.95 5.17
CA SER A 204 7.03 -9.23 5.42
C SER A 204 7.67 -10.09 4.33
N ARG A 205 6.89 -10.52 3.33
CA ARG A 205 7.41 -11.29 2.19
C ARG A 205 8.45 -10.50 1.40
N GLU A 206 9.27 -11.24 0.66
CA GLU A 206 10.15 -10.67 -0.36
C GLU A 206 9.34 -10.35 -1.62
N ASP A 207 9.59 -11.01 -2.76
CA ASP A 207 8.77 -10.88 -3.96
C ASP A 207 8.13 -12.25 -4.29
N THR A 208 6.85 -12.26 -4.64
CA THR A 208 6.17 -13.48 -5.13
C THR A 208 6.40 -13.75 -6.61
N VAL A 209 6.85 -12.73 -7.34
CA VAL A 209 7.22 -12.79 -8.75
C VAL A 209 8.66 -12.36 -8.91
N ALA A 210 9.34 -12.89 -9.92
CA ALA A 210 10.64 -12.36 -10.29
C ALA A 210 10.47 -10.89 -10.67
N GLY A 211 11.11 -9.98 -9.93
CA GLY A 211 11.33 -8.62 -10.39
C GLY A 211 12.00 -8.64 -11.76
N ARG A 212 11.81 -7.58 -12.55
CA ARG A 212 12.45 -7.45 -13.87
C ARG A 212 13.97 -7.51 -13.68
N THR A 213 14.51 -8.73 -13.78
CA THR A 213 15.94 -8.97 -13.76
C THR A 213 16.49 -8.38 -15.04
N VAL A 214 17.62 -7.68 -14.96
CA VAL A 214 18.34 -7.29 -16.17
C VAL A 214 18.61 -8.58 -16.96
N ALA A 215 18.07 -8.69 -18.18
CA ALA A 215 18.18 -9.91 -18.95
C ALA A 215 19.67 -10.27 -19.14
N ALA A 216 20.01 -11.56 -19.12
CA ALA A 216 21.41 -12.01 -19.13
C ALA A 216 22.21 -11.52 -20.36
N ASP A 217 21.51 -11.25 -21.46
CA ASP A 217 22.03 -10.71 -22.72
C ASP A 217 21.92 -9.19 -22.85
N THR A 218 21.41 -8.50 -21.83
CA THR A 218 21.34 -7.03 -21.81
C THR A 218 22.76 -6.46 -21.97
N PRO A 219 22.98 -5.51 -22.91
CA PRO A 219 24.28 -4.88 -23.09
C PRO A 219 24.75 -4.14 -21.84
N VAL A 220 26.03 -4.26 -21.54
CA VAL A 220 26.73 -3.49 -20.50
C VAL A 220 27.84 -2.70 -21.19
N ILE A 221 27.72 -1.37 -21.18
CA ILE A 221 28.79 -0.48 -21.59
C ILE A 221 29.74 -0.34 -20.40
N ILE A 222 31.00 -0.69 -20.62
CA ILE A 222 32.05 -0.61 -19.61
C ILE A 222 33.23 0.18 -20.16
N THR A 223 34.03 0.76 -19.27
CA THR A 223 35.33 1.31 -19.65
C THR A 223 36.42 0.25 -19.59
N LYS A 224 37.47 0.40 -20.40
CA LYS A 224 38.65 -0.49 -20.40
C LYS A 224 39.41 -0.48 -19.08
N LEU A 225 39.20 0.51 -18.21
CA LEU A 225 39.76 0.53 -16.85
C LEU A 225 39.26 -0.63 -15.99
N HIS A 226 38.14 -1.27 -16.35
CA HIS A 226 37.66 -2.48 -15.69
C HIS A 226 38.58 -3.70 -15.85
N ALA A 227 39.59 -3.65 -16.72
CA ALA A 227 40.65 -4.66 -16.75
C ALA A 227 41.41 -4.74 -15.42
N GLU A 228 41.59 -3.60 -14.75
CA GLU A 228 42.42 -3.45 -13.55
C GLU A 228 41.62 -3.02 -12.30
N HIS A 229 40.42 -2.45 -12.49
CA HIS A 229 39.64 -1.88 -11.40
C HIS A 229 38.20 -2.42 -11.34
N PRO A 230 37.67 -2.74 -10.14
CA PRO A 230 36.30 -3.21 -10.01
C PRO A 230 35.27 -2.10 -10.35
N PRO A 231 34.03 -2.48 -10.70
CA PRO A 231 32.90 -1.56 -10.78
C PRO A 231 32.74 -0.72 -9.51
N ARG A 232 32.58 0.59 -9.69
CA ARG A 232 32.28 1.52 -8.61
C ARG A 232 30.88 2.09 -8.75
N TRP A 233 30.52 2.54 -9.95
CA TRP A 233 29.16 2.93 -10.27
C TRP A 233 28.62 2.03 -11.37
N VAL A 234 27.41 1.51 -11.18
CA VAL A 234 26.69 0.74 -12.19
C VAL A 234 25.29 1.30 -12.32
N THR A 235 24.94 1.79 -13.50
CA THR A 235 23.64 2.41 -13.79
C THR A 235 22.84 1.52 -14.72
N PHE A 236 21.58 1.25 -14.40
CA PHE A 236 20.66 0.60 -15.33
C PHE A 236 19.81 1.65 -16.02
N THR A 237 19.96 1.85 -17.33
CA THR A 237 19.19 2.85 -18.08
C THR A 237 17.79 2.37 -18.46
N GLY A 238 17.49 1.09 -18.21
CA GLY A 238 16.26 0.40 -18.60
C GLY A 238 16.38 -0.46 -19.85
N THR A 239 17.39 -0.20 -20.69
CA THR A 239 17.69 -1.00 -21.89
C THR A 239 19.11 -1.55 -21.91
N MET A 240 20.01 -0.96 -21.12
CA MET A 240 21.41 -1.38 -20.97
C MET A 240 21.92 -0.99 -19.58
N LEU A 241 23.03 -1.61 -19.18
CA LEU A 241 23.81 -1.18 -18.03
C LEU A 241 24.98 -0.32 -18.49
N GLU A 242 25.37 0.64 -17.66
CA GLU A 242 26.60 1.42 -17.81
C GLU A 242 27.43 1.25 -16.54
N SER A 243 28.73 0.96 -16.66
CA SER A 243 29.62 0.76 -15.52
C SER A 243 30.88 1.60 -15.67
N VAL A 244 31.26 2.27 -14.57
CA VAL A 244 32.50 3.04 -14.46
C VAL A 244 33.24 2.72 -13.15
N THR A 245 34.55 2.94 -13.16
CA THR A 245 35.46 2.66 -12.03
C THR A 245 35.60 3.85 -11.08
N GLY A 246 35.27 5.06 -11.56
CA GLY A 246 35.52 6.31 -10.84
C GLY A 246 36.86 6.95 -11.06
N LEU A 247 37.70 6.32 -11.90
CA LEU A 247 39.04 6.79 -12.22
C LEU A 247 39.09 7.40 -13.64
N GLU A 248 37.97 7.30 -14.37
CA GLU A 248 37.78 7.95 -15.66
C GLU A 248 37.77 9.47 -15.51
N SER A 249 38.43 10.15 -16.45
CA SER A 249 38.28 11.59 -16.64
C SER A 249 37.29 11.87 -17.77
N ASP A 250 36.75 13.09 -17.84
CA ASP A 250 35.82 13.49 -18.91
C ASP A 250 36.42 13.25 -20.31
N ALA A 251 37.69 13.66 -20.51
CA ALA A 251 38.40 13.43 -21.76
C ALA A 251 38.62 11.93 -22.08
N TYR A 252 38.68 11.07 -21.06
CA TYR A 252 38.74 9.62 -21.24
C TYR A 252 37.37 9.05 -21.64
N MET A 253 36.30 9.55 -21.03
CA MET A 253 34.92 9.14 -21.32
C MET A 253 34.47 9.54 -22.73
N ASP A 254 34.95 10.68 -23.24
CA ASP A 254 34.61 11.17 -24.59
C ASP A 254 35.22 10.34 -25.72
N GLU A 255 36.25 9.52 -25.43
CA GLU A 255 36.94 8.72 -26.43
C GLU A 255 36.29 7.33 -26.57
N SER A 256 35.55 7.13 -27.66
CA SER A 256 34.82 5.88 -27.94
C SER A 256 35.69 4.62 -27.91
N ALA A 257 36.98 4.73 -28.23
CA ALA A 257 37.92 3.61 -28.21
C ALA A 257 38.22 3.09 -26.78
N ASN A 258 37.86 3.82 -25.74
CA ASN A 258 38.04 3.44 -24.35
C ASN A 258 36.89 2.61 -23.77
N HIS A 259 35.82 2.40 -24.54
CA HIS A 259 34.64 1.66 -24.10
C HIS A 259 34.60 0.28 -24.73
N GLU A 260 33.99 -0.65 -24.00
CA GLU A 260 33.68 -2.00 -24.45
C GLU A 260 32.22 -2.32 -24.15
N ILE A 261 31.64 -3.24 -24.93
CA ILE A 261 30.28 -3.72 -24.71
C ILE A 261 30.36 -5.20 -24.39
N TRP A 262 29.88 -5.55 -23.20
CA TRP A 262 29.76 -6.93 -22.76
C TRP A 262 28.28 -7.29 -22.59
N SER A 263 27.97 -8.58 -22.47
CA SER A 263 26.68 -9.02 -21.96
C SER A 263 26.63 -8.92 -20.44
N THR A 264 25.43 -8.78 -19.87
CA THR A 264 25.23 -8.79 -18.41
C THR A 264 25.77 -10.08 -17.79
N ASN A 265 25.64 -11.21 -18.47
CA ASN A 265 26.19 -12.48 -18.01
C ASN A 265 27.73 -12.47 -17.92
N GLU A 266 28.42 -11.96 -18.94
CA GLU A 266 29.88 -11.81 -18.91
C GLU A 266 30.33 -10.83 -17.82
N PHE A 267 29.61 -9.72 -17.67
CA PHE A 267 29.88 -8.72 -16.66
C PHE A 267 29.74 -9.27 -15.24
N VAL A 268 28.64 -9.98 -14.95
CA VAL A 268 28.41 -10.61 -13.64
C VAL A 268 29.39 -11.75 -13.39
N ALA A 269 29.76 -12.53 -14.42
CA ALA A 269 30.77 -13.57 -14.29
C ALA A 269 32.15 -12.99 -13.92
N ARG A 270 32.50 -11.82 -14.47
CA ARG A 270 33.75 -11.11 -14.15
C ARG A 270 33.71 -10.41 -12.81
N PHE A 271 32.57 -9.82 -12.45
CA PHE A 271 32.36 -9.03 -11.23
C PHE A 271 31.15 -9.55 -10.43
N PRO A 272 31.28 -10.69 -9.72
CA PRO A 272 30.15 -11.30 -9.03
C PRO A 272 29.47 -10.41 -8.00
N GLN A 273 30.18 -9.40 -7.47
CA GLN A 273 29.63 -8.44 -6.51
C GLN A 273 28.45 -7.62 -7.06
N VAL A 274 28.33 -7.46 -8.39
CA VAL A 274 27.24 -6.69 -9.01
C VAL A 274 25.95 -7.50 -9.19
N ALA A 275 26.00 -8.82 -8.99
CA ALA A 275 24.90 -9.75 -9.28
C ALA A 275 23.59 -9.44 -8.54
N ARG A 276 23.69 -8.83 -7.36
CA ARG A 276 22.51 -8.39 -6.61
C ARG A 276 21.86 -7.19 -7.30
N PHE A 277 22.64 -6.16 -7.62
CA PHE A 277 22.12 -5.00 -8.32
C PHE A 277 21.51 -5.38 -9.66
N THR A 278 22.15 -6.22 -10.48
CA THR A 278 21.59 -6.62 -11.78
C THR A 278 20.27 -7.39 -11.68
N ARG A 279 19.95 -7.97 -10.51
CA ARG A 279 18.65 -8.61 -10.26
C ARG A 279 17.58 -7.63 -9.82
N ASP A 280 17.98 -6.62 -9.04
CA ASP A 280 17.07 -5.73 -8.34
C ASP A 280 16.91 -4.36 -9.03
N ALA A 281 17.81 -4.02 -9.95
CA ALA A 281 17.93 -2.69 -10.56
C ALA A 281 16.69 -2.26 -11.34
N GLN A 282 16.27 -1.01 -11.12
CA GLN A 282 15.24 -0.33 -11.89
C GLN A 282 15.85 0.63 -12.92
N PRO A 283 15.13 0.92 -14.02
CA PRO A 283 15.56 1.95 -14.97
C PRO A 283 15.82 3.29 -14.28
N GLY A 284 16.96 3.90 -14.57
CA GLY A 284 17.43 5.15 -13.97
C GLY A 284 18.19 5.00 -12.65
N GLN A 285 18.25 3.80 -12.05
CA GLN A 285 19.00 3.61 -10.80
C GLN A 285 20.50 3.45 -11.05
N THR A 286 21.30 4.08 -10.18
CA THR A 286 22.74 3.90 -10.10
C THR A 286 23.11 3.26 -8.76
N ALA A 287 23.80 2.13 -8.79
CA ALA A 287 24.40 1.52 -7.61
C ALA A 287 25.85 2.01 -7.44
N LEU A 288 26.16 2.51 -6.25
CA LEU A 288 27.51 2.78 -5.78
C LEU A 288 28.04 1.61 -4.94
N PHE A 289 29.13 1.00 -5.41
CA PHE A 289 29.88 -0.03 -4.71
C PHE A 289 31.13 0.61 -4.09
N THR A 290 31.31 0.46 -2.78
CA THR A 290 32.48 0.98 -2.06
C THR A 290 33.55 -0.08 -1.82
N ASP A 291 33.21 -1.35 -2.00
CA ASP A 291 34.09 -2.49 -1.88
C ASP A 291 33.59 -3.68 -2.73
N ASN A 292 34.28 -4.83 -2.62
CA ASN A 292 33.95 -6.05 -3.33
C ASN A 292 32.96 -6.97 -2.57
N SER A 293 32.31 -6.50 -1.51
CA SER A 293 31.38 -7.31 -0.71
C SER A 293 30.06 -7.61 -1.45
N GLY A 294 29.75 -6.82 -2.48
CA GLY A 294 28.45 -6.83 -3.15
C GLY A 294 27.39 -5.98 -2.45
N SER A 295 27.76 -5.29 -1.38
CA SER A 295 26.94 -4.24 -0.78
C SER A 295 27.02 -2.98 -1.63
N TYR A 296 25.88 -2.35 -1.88
CA TYR A 296 25.80 -1.09 -2.61
C TYR A 296 24.75 -0.16 -2.00
N THR A 297 24.88 1.12 -2.30
CA THR A 297 23.86 2.14 -2.05
C THR A 297 23.30 2.63 -3.38
N ILE A 298 22.02 2.98 -3.42
CA ILE A 298 21.43 3.62 -4.60
C ILE A 298 21.69 5.12 -4.53
N GLU A 299 22.29 5.69 -5.57
CA GLU A 299 22.34 7.13 -5.78
C GLU A 299 21.13 7.55 -6.61
N GLU A 300 20.36 8.52 -6.09
CA GLU A 300 19.29 9.18 -6.83
C GLU A 300 19.87 10.40 -7.56
N HIS A 301 19.62 10.51 -8.86
CA HIS A 301 19.94 11.67 -9.68
C HIS A 301 18.68 12.48 -10.00
#